data_AF-A0A925ACG7-F1
#
_entry.id   AF-A0A925ACG7-F1
#
_cell.length_a   1.000
_cell.length_b   1.000
_cell.length_c   1.000
_cell.angle_alpha   90.00
_cell.angle_beta   90.00
_cell.angle_gamma   90.00
#
_symmetry.space_group_name_H-M   'P 1'
#
loop_
_entity.id
_entity.type
_entity.pdbx_description
1 polymer ?
#
loop_
_entity_poly.entity_id
_entity_poly.type
_entity_poly.pdbx_seq_one_letter_code
_entity_poly.pdbx_strand_id
1 'polypeptide(L)'
;MPLFYRIVQEHWAATALDGEGARLYGGRWNSPGVAAVYLAESRALAALEILVHAPREALRLNWIVIELEVPDSLVEKVSPTKLPPEWRLQPSSRQAQIFGTRWLRDYQNLSLLL
;
A
#
# COMPACT_ATOMS: atom_id res chain seq x y z
N MET A 1 12.82 9.28 -11.67
CA MET A 1 12.59 9.05 -10.22
C MET A 1 11.19 9.52 -9.87
N PRO A 2 10.20 8.64 -9.96
CA PRO A 2 8.81 8.92 -9.60
C PRO A 2 8.67 9.23 -8.10
N LEU A 3 7.73 10.14 -7.81
CA LEU A 3 7.26 10.41 -6.46
C LEU A 3 6.06 9.54 -6.14
N PHE A 4 6.10 8.91 -4.98
CA PHE A 4 5.01 8.17 -4.39
C PHE A 4 4.61 8.80 -3.05
N TYR A 5 3.35 8.63 -2.69
CA TYR A 5 2.74 9.35 -1.58
C TYR A 5 2.11 8.38 -0.59
N ARG A 6 2.27 8.67 0.69
CA ARG A 6 1.56 8.01 1.78
C ARG A 6 1.00 9.06 2.71
N ILE A 7 -0.26 8.91 3.10
CA ILE A 7 -0.90 9.81 4.07
C ILE A 7 -1.19 9.00 5.32
N VAL A 8 -0.71 9.49 6.46
CA VAL A 8 -0.87 8.84 7.78
C VAL A 8 -1.29 9.86 8.82
N GLN A 9 -1.91 9.40 9.91
CA GLN A 9 -2.14 10.24 11.07
C GLN A 9 -0.80 10.64 11.67
N GLU A 10 -0.67 11.89 12.11
CA GLU A 10 0.59 12.49 12.56
C GLU A 10 1.33 11.65 13.61
N HIS A 11 0.61 11.02 14.54
CA HIS A 11 1.22 10.18 15.57
C HIS A 11 1.90 8.89 15.05
N TRP A 12 1.61 8.47 13.81
CA TRP A 12 2.20 7.31 13.15
C TRP A 12 3.33 7.70 12.19
N ALA A 13 3.69 8.99 12.13
CA ALA A 13 4.72 9.50 11.21
C ALA A 13 6.05 8.74 11.34
N ALA A 14 6.50 8.50 12.57
CA ALA A 14 7.79 7.88 12.86
C ALA A 14 7.88 6.42 12.41
N THR A 15 6.74 5.73 12.35
CA THR A 15 6.64 4.30 11.99
C THR A 15 5.96 4.09 10.64
N ALA A 16 5.71 5.16 9.88
CA ALA A 16 4.85 5.10 8.70
C ALA A 16 5.36 4.16 7.59
N LEU A 17 6.65 3.83 7.61
CA LEU A 17 7.34 3.02 6.60
C LEU A 17 7.86 1.67 7.13
N ASP A 18 7.51 1.27 8.36
CA ASP A 18 7.94 -0.04 8.91
C ASP A 18 7.07 -1.22 8.45
N GLY A 19 5.89 -0.93 7.89
CA GLY A 19 4.93 -1.92 7.40
C GLY A 19 4.19 -2.70 8.49
N GLU A 20 4.31 -2.30 9.76
CA GLU A 20 3.79 -3.04 10.92
C GLU A 20 2.26 -3.13 10.92
N GLY A 21 1.58 -2.02 10.58
CA GLY A 21 0.12 -2.02 10.49
C GLY A 21 -0.40 -3.05 9.47
N ALA A 22 0.22 -3.11 8.29
CA ALA A 22 -0.13 -4.10 7.27
C ALA A 22 0.25 -5.52 7.71
N ARG A 23 1.35 -5.68 8.45
CA ARG A 23 1.74 -6.98 9.01
C ARG A 23 0.71 -7.50 10.01
N LEU A 24 0.18 -6.65 10.89
CA LEU A 24 -0.78 -7.05 11.92
C LEU A 24 -2.15 -7.39 11.34
N TYR A 25 -2.67 -6.56 10.44
CA TYR A 25 -4.06 -6.65 9.98
C TYR A 25 -4.22 -7.23 8.56
N GLY A 26 -3.12 -7.32 7.80
CA GLY A 26 -3.17 -7.61 6.37
C GLY A 26 -3.67 -6.41 5.56
N GLY A 27 -3.71 -6.59 4.24
CA GLY A 27 -4.24 -5.62 3.30
C GLY A 27 -4.75 -6.31 2.04
N ARG A 28 -4.96 -5.56 0.95
CA ARG A 28 -5.37 -6.18 -0.33
C ARG A 28 -4.27 -7.08 -0.91
N TRP A 29 -3.01 -6.68 -0.75
CA TRP A 29 -1.86 -7.31 -1.40
C TRP A 29 -0.91 -8.01 -0.41
N ASN A 30 -1.25 -8.10 0.87
CA ASN A 30 -0.44 -8.81 1.85
C ASN A 30 -1.31 -9.56 2.87
N SER A 31 -0.88 -10.76 3.24
CA SER A 31 -1.48 -11.55 4.32
C SER A 31 -0.99 -11.05 5.68
N PRO A 32 -1.79 -11.21 6.76
CA PRO A 32 -1.31 -11.02 8.12
C PRO A 32 -0.03 -11.83 8.37
N GLY A 33 0.91 -11.23 9.09
CA GLY A 33 2.26 -11.75 9.33
C GLY A 33 3.30 -11.30 8.29
N VAL A 34 2.91 -10.63 7.20
CA VAL A 34 3.84 -10.12 6.17
C VAL A 34 3.74 -8.61 6.07
N ALA A 35 4.85 -7.91 6.38
CA ALA A 35 4.91 -6.46 6.37
C ALA A 35 4.83 -5.91 4.94
N ALA A 36 4.14 -4.79 4.79
CA ALA A 36 4.00 -4.08 3.51
C ALA A 36 3.77 -2.59 3.76
N VAL A 37 4.31 -1.74 2.88
CA VAL A 37 4.03 -0.30 2.87
C VAL A 37 3.25 0.02 1.60
N TYR A 38 2.06 0.60 1.78
CA TYR A 38 1.22 1.03 0.68
C TYR A 38 1.48 2.50 0.37
N LEU A 39 1.76 2.76 -0.90
CA LEU A 39 2.00 4.08 -1.46
C LEU A 39 1.03 4.31 -2.64
N ALA A 40 0.78 5.57 -2.96
CA ALA A 40 -0.03 6.00 -4.08
C ALA A 40 0.79 6.83 -5.08
N GLU A 41 0.43 6.79 -6.36
CA GLU A 41 1.09 7.59 -7.41
C GLU A 41 0.76 9.09 -7.35
N SER A 42 -0.23 9.49 -6.52
CA SER A 42 -0.57 10.90 -6.31
C SER A 42 -1.11 11.15 -4.90
N ARG A 43 -0.96 12.40 -4.43
CA ARG A 43 -1.58 12.87 -3.18
C ARG A 43 -3.10 12.68 -3.18
N ALA A 44 -3.74 12.90 -4.34
CA ALA A 44 -5.19 12.73 -4.51
C ALA A 44 -5.63 11.26 -4.33
N LEU A 45 -4.87 10.31 -4.89
CA LEU A 45 -5.15 8.89 -4.72
C LEU A 45 -4.94 8.44 -3.27
N ALA A 46 -3.86 8.88 -2.61
CA ALA A 46 -3.65 8.59 -1.19
C ALA A 46 -4.78 9.15 -0.29
N ALA A 47 -5.29 10.34 -0.61
CA ALA A 47 -6.41 10.93 0.11
C ALA A 47 -7.72 10.16 -0.14
N LEU A 48 -7.96 9.69 -1.36
CA LEU A 48 -9.15 8.92 -1.70
C LEU A 48 -9.24 7.61 -0.89
N GLU A 49 -8.12 6.91 -0.72
CA GLU A 49 -8.05 5.70 0.11
C GLU A 49 -8.51 5.98 1.56
N ILE A 50 -8.09 7.11 2.14
CA ILE A 50 -8.54 7.52 3.48
C ILE A 50 -10.03 7.87 3.47
N LEU A 51 -10.49 8.65 2.50
CA LEU A 51 -11.89 9.10 2.45
C LEU A 51 -12.89 7.95 2.26
N VAL A 52 -12.48 6.89 1.55
CA VAL A 52 -13.33 5.73 1.27
C VAL A 52 -13.29 4.71 2.42
N HIS A 53 -12.14 4.55 3.09
CA HIS A 53 -11.95 3.47 4.05
C HIS A 53 -11.92 3.91 5.52
N ALA A 54 -11.63 5.17 5.83
CA ALA A 54 -11.58 5.65 7.20
C ALA A 54 -12.98 6.05 7.71
N PRO A 55 -13.27 5.82 9.01
CA PRO A 55 -14.47 6.35 9.64
C PRO A 55 -14.45 7.89 9.61
N ARG A 56 -15.64 8.52 9.53
CA ARG A 56 -15.77 9.98 9.36
C ARG A 56 -15.08 10.78 10.45
N GLU A 57 -15.03 10.23 11.65
CA GLU A 57 -14.39 10.81 12.84
C GLU A 57 -12.88 10.95 12.63
N ALA A 58 -12.25 10.03 11.90
CA ALA A 58 -10.82 10.07 11.62
C ALA A 58 -10.42 11.24 10.70
N LEU A 59 -11.36 11.82 9.96
CA LEU A 59 -11.10 12.99 9.09
C LEU A 59 -10.80 14.27 9.89
N ARG A 60 -11.08 14.28 11.19
CA ARG A 60 -10.80 15.42 12.08
C ARG A 60 -9.41 15.36 12.71
N LEU A 61 -8.67 14.27 12.48
CA LEU A 61 -7.32 14.10 13.01
C LEU A 61 -6.30 14.89 12.21
N ASN A 62 -5.11 15.06 12.76
CA ASN A 62 -3.98 15.60 12.01
C ASN A 62 -3.42 14.51 11.10
N TRP A 63 -3.32 14.83 9.81
CA TRP A 63 -2.77 13.96 8.78
C TRP A 63 -1.52 14.61 8.19
N ILE A 64 -0.51 13.80 7.92
CA ILE A 64 0.70 14.22 7.24
C ILE A 64 0.83 13.51 5.89
N VAL A 65 1.45 14.18 4.93
CA VAL A 65 1.82 13.60 3.64
C VAL A 65 3.30 13.25 3.69
N ILE A 66 3.62 11.99 3.42
CA ILE A 66 4.98 11.50 3.24
C ILE A 66 5.20 11.31 1.74
N GLU A 67 6.29 11.88 1.25
CA GLU A 67 6.70 11.80 -0.15
C GLU A 67 7.94 10.91 -0.23
N LEU A 68 7.90 9.92 -1.12
CA LEU A 68 9.00 9.01 -1.35
C LEU A 68 9.42 9.08 -2.80
N GLU A 69 10.70 9.36 -3.01
CA GLU A 69 11.32 9.24 -4.32
C GLU A 69 11.86 7.82 -4.48
N VAL A 70 11.38 7.11 -5.51
CA VAL A 70 11.83 5.74 -5.80
C VAL A 70 12.49 5.73 -7.17
N PRO A 71 13.75 5.25 -7.30
CA PRO A 71 14.38 5.05 -8.61
C PRO A 71 13.52 4.15 -9.50
N ASP A 72 13.37 4.52 -10.78
CA ASP A 72 12.58 3.73 -11.74
C ASP A 72 13.07 2.27 -11.87
N SER A 73 14.36 2.02 -11.68
CA SER A 73 14.97 0.69 -11.68
C SER A 73 14.53 -0.20 -10.50
N LEU A 74 13.93 0.38 -9.47
CA LEU A 74 13.45 -0.33 -8.28
C LEU A 74 11.92 -0.51 -8.29
N VAL A 75 11.25 -0.05 -9.35
CA VAL A 75 9.80 -0.16 -9.55
C VAL A 75 9.50 -1.27 -10.56
N GLU A 76 9.02 -2.41 -10.05
CA GLU A 76 8.46 -3.44 -10.90
C GLU A 76 7.02 -3.05 -11.29
N LYS A 77 6.73 -2.95 -12.58
CA LYS A 77 5.38 -2.69 -13.10
C LYS A 77 4.72 -3.98 -13.55
N VAL A 78 3.59 -4.32 -12.95
CA VAL A 78 2.79 -5.49 -13.32
C VAL A 78 1.60 -5.06 -14.17
N SER A 79 1.47 -5.69 -15.34
CA SER A 79 0.29 -5.51 -16.20
C SER A 79 -0.96 -6.09 -15.51
N PRO A 80 -2.14 -5.45 -15.65
CA PRO A 80 -3.40 -6.00 -15.17
C PRO A 80 -3.71 -7.43 -15.65
N THR A 81 -3.16 -7.82 -16.81
CA THR A 81 -3.30 -9.17 -17.37
C THR A 81 -2.52 -10.26 -16.61
N LYS A 82 -1.53 -9.87 -15.80
CA LYS A 82 -0.74 -10.76 -14.95
C LYS A 82 -1.30 -10.86 -13.52
N LEU A 83 -2.29 -10.04 -13.17
CA LEU A 83 -2.93 -10.07 -11.87
C LEU A 83 -3.83 -11.31 -11.75
N PRO A 84 -3.97 -11.88 -10.53
CA PRO A 84 -4.77 -13.07 -10.36
C PRO A 84 -6.26 -12.76 -10.61
N PRO A 85 -7.08 -13.77 -10.95
CA PRO A 85 -8.53 -13.60 -11.04
C PRO A 85 -9.10 -12.96 -9.77
N GLU A 86 -10.15 -12.15 -9.94
CA GLU A 86 -10.89 -11.53 -8.82
C GLU A 86 -10.04 -10.65 -7.91
N TRP A 87 -8.90 -10.12 -8.37
CA TRP A 87 -8.04 -9.24 -7.55
C TRP A 87 -8.76 -7.96 -7.07
N ARG A 88 -9.80 -7.53 -7.81
CA ARG A 88 -10.67 -6.38 -7.48
C ARG A 88 -11.84 -6.72 -6.57
N LEU A 89 -11.98 -7.96 -6.10
CA LEU A 89 -13.10 -8.34 -5.22
C LEU A 89 -13.09 -7.48 -3.94
N GLN A 90 -14.28 -7.11 -3.50
CA GLN A 90 -14.51 -6.32 -2.28
C GLN A 90 -15.27 -7.17 -1.23
N PRO A 91 -15.01 -6.98 0.07
CA PRO A 91 -14.05 -6.02 0.65
C PRO A 91 -12.59 -6.50 0.56
N SER A 92 -12.34 -7.76 0.23
CA SER A 92 -10.99 -8.32 0.09
C SER A 92 -10.92 -9.38 -1.01
N SER A 93 -9.71 -9.64 -1.49
CA SER A 93 -9.43 -10.71 -2.45
C SER A 93 -8.30 -11.59 -1.92
N ARG A 94 -8.62 -12.84 -1.57
CA ARG A 94 -7.63 -13.83 -1.10
C ARG A 94 -6.55 -14.07 -2.16
N GLN A 95 -6.93 -14.06 -3.44
CA GLN A 95 -6.00 -14.23 -4.55
C GLN A 95 -5.02 -13.05 -4.66
N ALA A 96 -5.49 -11.81 -4.51
CA ALA A 96 -4.63 -10.63 -4.45
C ALA A 96 -3.66 -10.69 -3.27
N GLN A 97 -4.14 -11.10 -2.08
CA GLN A 97 -3.29 -11.26 -0.90
C GLN A 97 -2.18 -12.29 -1.11
N ILE A 98 -2.51 -13.46 -1.68
CA ILE A 98 -1.53 -14.50 -1.98
C ILE A 98 -0.52 -14.01 -3.01
N PHE A 99 -0.98 -13.34 -4.06
CA PHE A 99 -0.13 -12.78 -5.10
C PHE A 99 0.90 -11.79 -4.52
N GLY A 100 0.44 -10.76 -3.83
CA GLY A 100 1.35 -9.75 -3.29
C GLY A 100 2.20 -10.28 -2.12
N THR A 101 1.70 -11.24 -1.32
CA THR A 101 2.51 -11.92 -0.29
C THR A 101 3.65 -12.72 -0.89
N ARG A 102 3.42 -13.40 -2.03
CA ARG A 102 4.48 -14.11 -2.75
C ARG A 102 5.52 -13.12 -3.25
N TRP A 103 5.09 -12.01 -3.84
CA TRP A 103 5.98 -10.95 -4.30
C TRP A 103 6.81 -10.35 -3.15
N LEU A 104 6.18 -10.01 -2.01
CA LEU A 104 6.86 -9.46 -0.83
C LEU A 104 7.92 -10.38 -0.22
N ARG A 105 7.79 -11.69 -0.41
CA ARG A 105 8.77 -12.69 0.05
C ARG A 105 9.90 -12.91 -0.93
N ASP A 106 9.74 -12.47 -2.17
CA ASP A 106 10.78 -12.49 -3.17
C ASP A 106 11.66 -11.26 -2.96
N TYR A 107 12.72 -11.41 -2.15
CA TYR A 107 13.61 -10.33 -1.68
C TYR A 107 14.40 -9.61 -2.79
N GLN A 108 14.07 -9.83 -4.06
CA GLN A 108 14.74 -9.21 -5.20
C GLN A 108 14.12 -7.86 -5.60
N ASN A 109 12.89 -7.57 -5.18
CA ASN A 109 12.16 -6.39 -5.62
C ASN A 109 11.84 -5.43 -4.46
N LEU A 110 12.11 -4.15 -4.66
CA LEU A 110 11.91 -3.12 -3.63
C LEU A 110 10.49 -2.54 -3.68
N SER A 111 9.89 -2.39 -4.87
CA SER A 111 8.55 -1.83 -5.03
C SER A 111 7.78 -2.42 -6.21
N LEU A 112 6.45 -2.52 -6.05
CA LEU A 112 5.51 -3.12 -7.00
C LEU A 112 4.43 -2.10 -7.35
N LEU A 113 4.25 -1.86 -8.64
CA LEU A 113 3.17 -1.04 -9.18
C LEU A 113 2.16 -1.94 -9.92
N LEU A 114 0.88 -1.81 -9.58
CA LEU A 114 -0.23 -2.73 -9.93
C LEU A 114 -1.33 -2.05 -10.73
#